data_AF-S0JHN7-F1
#
_entry.id   AF-S0JHN7-F1
#
_cell.length_a   1.000
_cell.length_b   1.000
_cell.length_c   1.000
_cell.angle_alpha   90.00
_cell.angle_beta   90.00
_cell.angle_gamma   90.00
#
_symmetry.space_group_name_H-M   'P 1'
#
loop_
_entity.id
_entity.type
_entity.pdbx_description
1 polymer ?
#
loop_
_entity_poly.entity_id
_entity_poly.type
_entity_poly.pdbx_seq_one_letter_code
_entity_poly.pdbx_strand_id
1 'polypeptide(L)'
;MYVIWNFIQQNWLEWLFGIVTFILGCLYRDVKKRLKDEQQKSTATAEGVKSLLRESIVQNYNKYQDRECCPIYAKESVKKVYESYHNLGGNDVATKLYKKLLDMPEEPKEREE
;
A
#
# COMPACT_ATOMS: atom_id res chain seq x y z
N MET A 1 8.11 -27.06 57.91
CA MET A 1 9.11 -26.56 56.94
C MET A 1 9.43 -27.58 55.84
N TYR A 2 9.63 -28.88 56.16
CA TYR A 2 9.89 -29.95 55.18
C TYR A 2 8.76 -30.19 54.14
N VAL A 3 7.50 -30.09 54.56
CA VAL A 3 6.33 -30.33 53.67
C VAL A 3 6.27 -29.30 52.54
N ILE A 4 6.53 -28.02 52.86
CA ILE A 4 6.53 -26.92 51.88
C ILE A 4 7.69 -27.10 50.90
N TRP A 5 8.86 -27.52 51.40
CA TRP A 5 10.03 -27.78 50.55
C TRP A 5 9.77 -28.92 49.55
N ASN A 6 9.20 -30.04 50.01
CA ASN A 6 8.82 -31.15 49.12
C ASN A 6 7.77 -30.74 48.08
N PHE A 7 6.79 -29.93 48.47
CA PHE A 7 5.77 -29.44 47.55
C PHE A 7 6.35 -28.58 46.42
N ILE A 8 7.31 -27.71 46.75
CA ILE A 8 8.04 -26.90 45.75
C ILE A 8 8.86 -27.81 44.83
N GLN A 9 9.55 -28.81 45.39
CA GLN A 9 10.36 -29.76 44.59
C GLN A 9 9.53 -30.64 43.65
N GLN A 10 8.25 -30.90 43.95
CA GLN A 10 7.37 -31.65 43.05
C GLN A 10 6.75 -30.79 41.95
N ASN A 11 6.47 -29.50 42.20
CA ASN A 11 5.65 -28.67 41.29
C ASN A 11 6.45 -27.57 40.53
N TRP A 12 7.74 -27.36 40.84
CA TRP A 12 8.52 -26.28 40.22
C TRP A 12 8.61 -26.37 38.68
N LEU A 13 8.60 -27.60 38.13
CA LEU A 13 8.68 -27.82 36.69
C LEU A 13 7.39 -27.34 35.99
N GLU A 14 6.22 -27.62 36.56
CA GLU A 14 4.93 -27.14 36.04
C GLU A 14 4.85 -25.62 36.07
N TRP A 15 5.32 -25.00 37.16
CA TRP A 15 5.37 -23.54 37.27
C TRP A 15 6.34 -22.92 36.26
N LEU A 16 7.48 -23.57 36.00
CA LEU A 16 8.42 -23.15 34.96
C LEU A 16 7.77 -23.19 33.58
N PHE A 17 7.07 -24.26 33.22
CA PHE A 17 6.32 -24.32 31.96
C PHE A 17 5.20 -23.28 31.90
N GLY A 18 4.49 -23.04 33.00
CA GLY A 18 3.48 -21.99 33.09
C GLY A 18 4.06 -20.59 32.83
N ILE A 19 5.21 -20.27 33.44
CA ILE A 19 5.90 -19.00 33.23
C ILE A 19 6.43 -18.89 31.79
N VAL A 20 7.05 -19.94 31.25
CA VAL A 20 7.58 -19.93 29.88
C VAL A 20 6.46 -19.75 28.86
N THR A 21 5.35 -20.48 29.00
CA THR A 21 4.19 -20.33 28.10
C THR A 21 3.55 -18.95 28.21
N PHE A 22 3.46 -18.40 29.42
CA PHE A 22 2.98 -17.03 29.63
C PHE A 22 3.88 -16.00 28.93
N ILE A 23 5.21 -16.11 29.10
CA ILE A 23 6.18 -15.23 28.44
C ILE A 23 6.08 -15.34 26.92
N LEU A 24 6.04 -16.56 26.37
CA LEU A 24 5.89 -16.79 24.94
C LEU A 24 4.58 -16.20 24.40
N GLY A 25 3.47 -16.34 25.13
CA GLY A 25 2.19 -15.75 24.76
C GLY A 25 2.23 -14.22 24.74
N CYS A 26 2.87 -13.60 25.74
CA CYS A 26 3.07 -12.16 25.79
C CYS A 26 3.94 -11.65 24.61
N LEU A 27 5.07 -12.32 24.33
CA LEU A 27 5.95 -11.98 23.21
C LEU A 27 5.23 -12.12 21.87
N TYR A 28 4.50 -13.23 21.66
CA TYR A 28 3.72 -13.44 20.45
C TYR A 28 2.68 -12.33 20.23
N ARG A 29 1.96 -11.95 21.29
CA ARG A 29 0.96 -10.88 21.20
C ARG A 29 1.61 -9.52 20.89
N ASP A 30 2.77 -9.21 21.47
CA ASP A 30 3.49 -7.97 21.18
C ASP A 30 3.94 -7.91 19.72
N VAL A 31 4.59 -8.97 19.23
CA VAL A 31 5.04 -9.06 17.83
C VAL A 31 3.85 -8.97 16.87
N LYS A 32 2.77 -9.70 17.15
CA LYS A 32 1.55 -9.66 16.32
C LYS A 32 0.94 -8.25 16.28
N LYS A 33 0.95 -7.53 17.40
CA LYS A 33 0.45 -6.15 17.47
C LYS A 33 1.32 -5.23 16.61
N ARG A 34 2.65 -5.30 16.76
CA ARG A 34 3.60 -4.49 15.96
C ARG A 34 3.43 -4.74 14.47
N LEU A 35 3.34 -6.00 14.05
CA LEU A 35 3.14 -6.35 12.64
C LEU A 35 1.84 -5.78 12.08
N LYS A 36 0.76 -5.85 12.86
CA LYS A 36 -0.53 -5.27 12.47
C LYS A 36 -0.45 -3.75 12.33
N ASP A 37 0.20 -3.08 13.28
CA ASP A 37 0.36 -1.62 13.27
C ASP A 37 1.22 -1.17 12.07
N GLU A 38 2.28 -1.93 11.73
CA GLU A 38 3.10 -1.69 10.52
C GLU A 38 2.32 -1.93 9.24
N GLN A 39 1.56 -3.03 9.15
CA GLN A 39 0.69 -3.31 7.99
C GLN A 39 -0.37 -2.22 7.80
N GLN A 40 -0.97 -1.73 8.87
CA GLN A 40 -1.95 -0.64 8.81
C GLN A 40 -1.31 0.64 8.28
N LYS A 41 -0.13 1.02 8.81
CA LYS A 41 0.61 2.18 8.32
C LYS A 41 1.00 2.03 6.85
N SER A 42 1.55 0.88 6.48
CA SER A 42 1.94 0.58 5.10
C SER A 42 0.74 0.65 4.14
N THR A 43 -0.41 0.10 4.55
CA THR A 43 -1.65 0.14 3.77
C THR A 43 -2.16 1.57 3.61
N ALA A 44 -2.18 2.36 4.68
CA ALA A 44 -2.58 3.77 4.63
C ALA A 44 -1.66 4.60 3.73
N THR A 45 -0.34 4.35 3.78
CA THR A 45 0.62 4.97 2.85
C THR A 45 0.36 4.55 1.41
N ALA A 46 0.13 3.27 1.15
CA ALA A 46 -0.18 2.75 -0.18
C ALA A 46 -1.46 3.37 -0.76
N GLU A 47 -2.52 3.50 0.05
CA GLU A 47 -3.76 4.18 -0.34
C GLU A 47 -3.57 5.68 -0.61
N GLY A 48 -2.77 6.36 0.22
CA GLY A 48 -2.41 7.76 0.00
C GLY A 48 -1.66 7.95 -1.32
N VAL A 49 -0.63 7.15 -1.57
CA VAL A 49 0.15 7.17 -2.82
C VAL A 49 -0.75 6.85 -4.01
N LYS A 50 -1.60 5.82 -3.92
CA LYS A 50 -2.58 5.49 -4.96
C LYS A 50 -3.49 6.68 -5.29
N SER A 51 -3.96 7.41 -4.28
CA SER A 51 -4.81 8.58 -4.46
C SER A 51 -4.06 9.73 -5.16
N LEU A 52 -2.79 9.95 -4.83
CA LEU A 52 -1.94 10.94 -5.49
C LEU A 52 -1.64 10.58 -6.95
N LEU A 53 -1.34 9.31 -7.23
CA LEU A 53 -1.12 8.85 -8.61
C LEU A 53 -2.40 8.97 -9.44
N ARG A 54 -3.56 8.63 -8.85
CA ARG A 54 -4.87 8.81 -9.47
C ARG A 54 -5.10 10.27 -9.87
N GLU A 55 -4.86 11.19 -8.94
CA GLU A 55 -4.98 12.63 -9.18
C GLU A 55 -3.99 13.11 -10.26
N SER A 56 -2.75 12.62 -10.25
CA SER A 56 -1.77 12.92 -11.29
C SER A 56 -2.23 12.52 -12.69
N ILE A 57 -2.87 11.34 -12.84
CA ILE A 57 -3.44 10.89 -14.13
C ILE A 57 -4.57 11.83 -14.57
N VAL A 58 -5.47 12.21 -13.66
CA VAL A 58 -6.57 13.16 -13.94
C VAL A 58 -6.02 14.51 -14.39
N GLN A 59 -5.01 15.03 -13.69
CA GLN A 59 -4.38 16.31 -14.01
C GLN A 59 -3.69 16.29 -15.37
N ASN A 60 -2.96 15.22 -15.69
CA ASN A 60 -2.35 15.06 -17.00
C ASN A 60 -3.41 14.98 -18.10
N TYR A 61 -4.48 14.21 -17.89
CA TYR A 61 -5.61 14.18 -18.82
C TYR A 61 -6.18 15.58 -19.07
N ASN A 62 -6.52 16.33 -18.03
CA ASN A 62 -7.06 17.69 -18.19
C ASN A 62 -6.10 18.61 -18.95
N LYS A 63 -4.81 18.58 -18.59
CA LYS A 63 -3.76 19.41 -19.24
C LYS A 63 -3.65 19.18 -20.74
N TYR A 64 -3.75 17.93 -21.20
CA TYR A 64 -3.62 17.57 -22.61
C TYR A 64 -4.95 17.56 -23.35
N GLN A 65 -6.06 17.36 -22.64
CA GLN A 65 -7.41 17.49 -23.19
C GLN A 65 -7.65 18.91 -23.73
N ASP A 66 -7.20 19.94 -23.01
CA ASP A 66 -7.33 21.35 -23.45
C ASP A 66 -6.52 21.65 -24.73
N ARG A 67 -5.50 20.85 -25.02
CA ARG A 67 -4.61 21.02 -26.18
C ARG A 67 -5.00 20.11 -27.36
N GLU A 68 -5.97 19.23 -27.13
CA GLU A 68 -6.37 18.14 -28.03
C GLU A 68 -5.21 17.25 -28.52
N CYS A 69 -4.04 17.33 -27.88
CA CYS A 69 -2.85 16.57 -28.25
C CYS A 69 -2.03 16.20 -27.00
N CYS A 70 -1.45 15.00 -27.03
CA CYS A 70 -0.56 14.50 -26.00
C CYS A 70 0.75 14.03 -26.63
N PRO A 71 1.86 14.76 -26.44
CA PRO A 71 3.14 14.39 -27.05
C PRO A 71 3.67 13.07 -26.49
N ILE A 72 4.46 12.34 -27.29
CA ILE A 72 4.97 10.99 -26.97
C ILE A 72 5.60 10.90 -25.57
N TYR A 73 6.45 11.85 -25.20
CA TYR A 73 7.12 11.85 -23.89
C TYR A 73 6.12 11.91 -22.72
N ALA A 74 5.00 12.60 -22.90
CA ALA A 74 3.97 12.71 -21.88
C ALA A 74 3.19 11.40 -21.75
N LYS A 75 2.89 10.73 -22.88
CA LYS A 75 2.29 9.40 -22.88
C LYS A 75 3.16 8.37 -22.14
N GLU A 76 4.47 8.35 -22.39
CA GLU A 76 5.41 7.47 -21.69
C GLU A 76 5.49 7.78 -20.19
N SER A 77 5.49 9.06 -19.83
CA SER A 77 5.50 9.50 -18.43
C SER A 77 4.24 9.02 -17.70
N VAL A 78 3.06 9.27 -18.26
CA VAL A 78 1.77 8.87 -17.66
C VAL A 78 1.64 7.35 -17.62
N LYS A 79 2.21 6.60 -18.58
CA LYS A 79 2.24 5.13 -18.53
C LYS A 79 2.91 4.60 -17.25
N LYS A 80 4.06 5.15 -16.85
CA LYS A 80 4.75 4.75 -15.60
C LYS A 80 3.92 5.07 -14.36
N VAL A 81 3.27 6.23 -14.34
CA VAL A 81 2.34 6.64 -13.28
C VAL A 81 1.17 5.66 -13.19
N TYR A 82 0.56 5.33 -14.33
CA TYR A 82 -0.56 4.41 -14.41
C TYR A 82 -0.18 2.98 -13.98
N GLU A 83 0.96 2.45 -14.41
CA GLU A 83 1.44 1.13 -13.98
C GLU A 83 1.58 1.06 -12.46
N SER A 84 2.15 2.10 -11.85
CA SER A 84 2.30 2.19 -10.40
C SER A 84 0.93 2.28 -9.69
N TYR A 85 0.01 3.08 -10.23
CA TYR A 85 -1.36 3.18 -9.72
C TYR A 85 -2.11 1.85 -9.81
N HIS A 86 -1.99 1.15 -10.94
CA HIS A 86 -2.65 -0.13 -11.19
C HIS A 86 -2.11 -1.24 -10.28
N ASN A 87 -0.78 -1.27 -10.06
CA ASN A 87 -0.13 -2.19 -9.12
C ASN A 87 -0.58 -2.00 -7.67
N LEU A 88 -0.99 -0.79 -7.29
CA LEU A 88 -1.63 -0.50 -6.00
C LEU A 88 -3.16 -0.82 -5.99
N GLY A 89 -3.63 -1.61 -6.96
CA GLY A 89 -5.02 -2.04 -7.12
C GLY A 89 -5.94 -0.93 -7.66
N GLY A 90 -5.39 0.07 -8.36
CA GLY A 90 -6.16 1.14 -8.99
C GLY A 90 -6.81 0.67 -10.29
N ASN A 91 -8.12 0.88 -10.43
CA ASN A 91 -8.84 0.47 -11.64
C ASN A 91 -10.15 1.27 -11.86
N ASP A 92 -10.18 2.52 -11.40
CA ASP A 92 -11.38 3.35 -11.48
C ASP A 92 -11.39 4.26 -12.74
N VAL A 93 -12.11 5.38 -12.68
CA VAL A 93 -12.16 6.40 -13.73
C VAL A 93 -10.77 6.80 -14.25
N ALA A 94 -9.73 6.87 -13.40
CA ALA A 94 -8.37 7.22 -13.83
C ALA A 94 -7.83 6.27 -14.91
N THR A 95 -8.23 4.99 -14.89
CA THR A 95 -7.86 4.02 -15.93
C THR A 95 -8.46 4.37 -17.28
N LYS A 96 -9.71 4.83 -17.29
CA LYS A 96 -10.37 5.29 -18.53
C LYS A 96 -9.72 6.56 -19.05
N LEU A 97 -9.38 7.50 -18.16
CA LEU A 97 -8.71 8.75 -18.54
C LEU A 97 -7.31 8.49 -19.10
N TYR A 98 -6.56 7.57 -18.49
CA TYR A 98 -5.26 7.14 -19.02
C TYR A 98 -5.38 6.62 -20.46
N LYS A 99 -6.33 5.70 -20.72
CA LYS A 99 -6.55 5.17 -22.08
C LYS A 99 -6.89 6.27 -23.07
N LYS A 100 -7.83 7.16 -22.71
CA LYS A 100 -8.18 8.31 -23.55
C LYS A 100 -6.99 9.23 -23.83
N LEU A 101 -6.11 9.44 -22.84
CA LEU A 101 -4.89 10.23 -23.00
C LEU A 101 -3.92 9.59 -24.01
N LEU A 102 -3.79 8.26 -24.00
CA LEU A 102 -2.94 7.55 -24.97
C LEU A 102 -3.49 7.62 -26.40
N ASP A 103 -4.81 7.65 -26.54
CA ASP A 103 -5.49 7.74 -27.83
C ASP A 103 -5.44 9.17 -28.44
N MET A 104 -4.97 10.18 -27.70
CA MET A 104 -4.81 11.54 -28.23
C MET A 104 -3.70 11.59 -29.31
N PRO A 105 -3.85 12.46 -30.32
CA PRO A 105 -2.79 12.69 -31.32
C PRO A 105 -1.54 13.29 -30.67
N GLU A 106 -0.38 13.04 -31.28
CA GLU A 106 0.92 13.43 -30.72
C GLU A 106 1.36 14.83 -31.17
N GLU A 107 0.80 15.30 -32.27
CA GLU A 107 0.98 16.63 -32.80
C GLU A 107 -0.33 17.43 -32.65
N PRO A 108 -0.26 18.74 -32.36
CA PRO A 108 -1.44 19.58 -32.40
C PRO A 108 -2.01 19.57 -33.81
N LYS A 109 -3.33 19.43 -33.95
CA LYS A 109 -3.97 19.65 -35.26
C LYS A 109 -3.68 21.09 -35.67
N GLU A 110 -3.11 21.29 -36.85
CA GLU A 110 -2.99 22.62 -37.44
C GLU A 110 -4.38 23.25 -37.45
N ARG A 111 -4.53 24.40 -36.81
CA ARG A 111 -5.78 25.18 -36.92
C ARG A 111 -5.83 25.66 -38.36
N GLU A 112 -6.70 25.06 -39.16
CA GLU A 112 -7.16 25.66 -40.42
C GLU A 112 -7.79 27.01 -40.06
N GLU A 113 -7.10 28.12 -40.37
CA GLU A 113 -7.62 29.50 -40.29
C GLU A 113 -8.63 29.78 -41.40
#